data_AF-A0A352FT41-F1
#
_entry.id   AF-A0A352FT41-F1
#
_cell.length_a   1.000
_cell.length_b   1.000
_cell.length_c   1.000
_cell.angle_alpha   90.00
_cell.angle_beta   90.00
_cell.angle_gamma   90.00
#
_symmetry.space_group_name_H-M   'P 1'
#
loop_
_entity.id
_entity.type
_entity.pdbx_description
1 polymer ?
#
loop_
_entity_poly.entity_id
_entity_poly.type
_entity_poly.pdbx_seq_one_letter_code
_entity_poly.pdbx_strand_id
1 'polypeptide(L)'
;MIRWADHANANVRRTASEGLRDVARKQPELVLAVITKLKADPNLYVKKSVANVLRNAGNYHSEFVLKVCANWAKGKNADTAWVIKDALRKLKAKHPKEVAKITASGRSST
;
A
#
# COMPACT_ATOMS: atom_id res chain seq x y z
N MET A 1 -6.53 -16.02 0.02
CA MET A 1 -5.57 -14.89 -0.12
C MET A 1 -4.61 -14.75 1.06
N ILE A 2 -5.04 -14.67 2.32
CA ILE A 2 -4.13 -14.49 3.48
C ILE A 2 -3.02 -15.55 3.54
N ARG A 3 -3.34 -16.84 3.37
CA ARG A 3 -2.32 -17.92 3.36
C ARG A 3 -1.30 -17.76 2.22
N TRP A 4 -1.71 -17.22 1.07
CA TRP A 4 -0.81 -17.00 -0.06
C TRP A 4 0.13 -15.82 0.16
N ALA A 5 -0.23 -14.88 1.03
CA ALA A 5 0.65 -13.77 1.41
C ALA A 5 1.86 -14.22 2.24
N ASP A 6 1.85 -15.42 2.83
CA ASP A 6 2.99 -16.02 3.54
C ASP A 6 3.88 -16.91 2.66
N HIS A 7 3.52 -17.08 1.39
CA HIS A 7 4.17 -18.09 0.57
C HIS A 7 5.62 -17.72 0.23
N ALA A 8 6.54 -18.70 0.22
CA ALA A 8 7.95 -18.45 -0.08
C ALA A 8 8.17 -17.85 -1.50
N ASN A 9 7.38 -18.30 -2.48
CA ASN A 9 7.41 -17.80 -3.85
C ASN A 9 6.73 -16.43 -4.00
N ALA A 10 7.50 -15.44 -4.48
CA ALA A 10 7.02 -14.07 -4.71
C ALA A 10 5.87 -13.96 -5.72
N ASN A 11 5.78 -14.86 -6.70
CA ASN A 11 4.66 -14.89 -7.65
C ASN A 11 3.34 -15.21 -6.94
N VAL A 12 3.35 -16.17 -6.02
CA VAL A 12 2.15 -16.54 -5.24
C VAL A 12 1.73 -15.40 -4.32
N ARG A 13 2.69 -14.75 -3.64
CA ARG A 13 2.42 -13.57 -2.81
C ARG A 13 1.84 -12.42 -3.61
N ARG A 14 2.38 -12.15 -4.81
CA ARG A 14 1.83 -11.13 -5.70
C ARG A 14 0.40 -11.47 -6.11
N THR A 15 0.13 -12.71 -6.50
CA THR A 15 -1.22 -13.13 -6.88
C THR A 15 -2.21 -12.91 -5.74
N ALA A 16 -1.77 -13.06 -4.48
CA ALA A 16 -2.60 -12.77 -3.32
C ALA A 16 -3.10 -11.31 -3.26
N SER A 17 -2.36 -10.33 -3.79
CA SER A 17 -2.79 -8.93 -3.85
C SER A 17 -3.35 -8.51 -5.22
N GLU A 18 -2.81 -9.00 -6.34
CA GLU A 18 -3.13 -8.52 -7.69
C GLU A 18 -4.61 -8.77 -8.06
N GLY A 19 -5.16 -9.91 -7.65
CA GLY A 19 -6.55 -10.28 -7.89
C GLY A 19 -7.57 -9.45 -7.11
N LEU A 20 -7.12 -8.65 -6.13
CA LEU A 20 -7.99 -7.87 -5.24
C LEU A 20 -8.30 -6.45 -5.74
N ARG A 21 -7.84 -6.08 -6.94
CA ARG A 21 -7.96 -4.69 -7.43
C ARG A 21 -9.40 -4.20 -7.59
N ASP A 22 -10.32 -5.03 -8.10
CA ASP A 22 -11.73 -4.63 -8.23
C ASP A 22 -12.46 -4.64 -6.87
N VAL A 23 -12.07 -5.55 -5.96
CA VAL A 23 -12.56 -5.54 -4.58
C VAL A 23 -12.14 -4.24 -3.88
N ALA A 24 -10.87 -3.84 -4.02
CA ALA A 24 -10.35 -2.62 -3.41
C ALA A 24 -11.03 -1.34 -3.92
N ARG A 25 -11.55 -1.37 -5.16
CA ARG A 25 -12.35 -0.29 -5.73
C ARG A 25 -13.74 -0.20 -5.09
N LYS A 26 -14.37 -1.33 -4.78
CA LYS A 26 -15.76 -1.38 -4.27
C LYS A 26 -15.82 -1.29 -2.74
N GLN A 27 -14.98 -2.07 -2.06
CA GLN A 27 -14.94 -2.29 -0.61
C GLN A 27 -13.47 -2.42 -0.16
N PRO A 28 -12.73 -1.30 -0.04
CA PRO A 28 -11.29 -1.29 0.20
C PRO A 28 -10.86 -1.91 1.54
N GLU A 29 -11.73 -1.92 2.53
CA GLU A 29 -11.52 -2.56 3.82
C GLU A 29 -11.30 -4.08 3.71
N LEU A 30 -11.95 -4.76 2.75
CA LEU A 30 -11.86 -6.20 2.58
C LEU A 30 -10.47 -6.66 2.14
N VAL A 31 -9.69 -5.78 1.49
CA VAL A 31 -8.35 -6.13 1.00
C VAL A 31 -7.27 -5.85 2.05
N LEU A 32 -7.60 -5.11 3.11
CA LEU A 32 -6.63 -4.53 4.05
C LEU A 32 -5.79 -5.59 4.74
N ALA A 33 -6.41 -6.71 5.14
CA ALA A 33 -5.71 -7.79 5.83
C ALA A 33 -4.56 -8.39 4.97
N VAL A 34 -4.79 -8.55 3.66
CA VAL A 34 -3.79 -9.10 2.73
C VAL A 34 -2.70 -8.09 2.43
N ILE A 35 -3.06 -6.85 2.07
CA ILE A 35 -2.06 -5.84 1.70
C ILE A 35 -1.23 -5.38 2.91
N THR A 36 -1.80 -5.41 4.12
CA THR A 36 -1.05 -5.08 5.36
C THR A 36 0.03 -6.11 5.62
N LYS A 37 -0.21 -7.37 5.28
CA LYS A 37 0.76 -8.46 5.43
C LYS A 37 1.92 -8.34 4.44
N LEU A 38 1.65 -7.84 3.24
CA LEU A 38 2.63 -7.66 2.17
C LEU A 38 3.27 -6.26 2.11
N LYS A 39 2.89 -5.34 3.00
CA LYS A 39 3.33 -3.93 2.95
C LYS A 39 4.84 -3.74 3.08
N ALA A 40 5.53 -4.70 3.70
CA ALA A 40 6.97 -4.71 3.93
C ALA A 40 7.66 -5.86 3.19
N ASP A 41 7.07 -6.38 2.10
CA ASP A 41 7.66 -7.47 1.34
C ASP A 41 9.04 -7.06 0.77
N PRO A 42 10.10 -7.87 0.92
CA PRO A 42 11.41 -7.51 0.40
C PRO A 42 11.43 -7.46 -1.14
N ASN A 43 10.52 -8.18 -1.80
CA ASN A 43 10.49 -8.26 -3.26
C ASN A 43 9.75 -7.06 -3.86
N LEU A 44 10.48 -6.26 -4.67
CA LEU A 44 9.92 -5.11 -5.39
C LEU A 44 8.70 -5.46 -6.25
N TYR A 45 8.68 -6.65 -6.84
CA TYR A 45 7.56 -7.13 -7.65
C TYR A 45 6.27 -7.24 -6.82
N VAL A 46 6.35 -7.70 -5.57
CA VAL A 46 5.20 -7.79 -4.67
C VAL A 46 4.79 -6.40 -4.19
N LYS A 47 5.75 -5.58 -3.75
CA LYS A 47 5.49 -4.20 -3.31
C LYS A 47 4.77 -3.35 -4.37
N LYS A 48 5.16 -3.47 -5.64
CA LYS A 48 4.47 -2.81 -6.77
C LYS A 48 3.00 -3.18 -6.86
N SER A 49 2.64 -4.44 -6.59
CA SER A 49 1.25 -4.91 -6.61
C SER A 49 0.46 -4.31 -5.45
N VAL A 50 1.01 -4.35 -4.23
CA VAL A 50 0.40 -3.73 -3.03
C VAL A 50 0.13 -2.23 -3.25
N ALA A 51 1.12 -1.49 -3.74
CA ALA A 51 0.97 -0.07 -4.05
C ALA A 51 -0.07 0.17 -5.15
N ASN A 52 -0.21 -0.74 -6.13
CA ASN A 52 -1.21 -0.63 -7.17
C ASN A 52 -2.64 -0.87 -6.66
N VAL A 53 -2.83 -1.82 -5.75
CA VAL A 53 -4.13 -2.03 -5.08
C VAL A 53 -4.56 -0.76 -4.35
N LEU A 54 -3.66 -0.15 -3.56
CA LEU A 54 -3.93 1.10 -2.85
C LEU A 54 -4.19 2.26 -3.82
N ARG A 55 -3.41 2.38 -4.90
CA ARG A 55 -3.61 3.44 -5.89
C ARG A 55 -4.95 3.34 -6.61
N ASN A 56 -5.38 2.12 -6.95
CA ASN A 56 -6.68 1.89 -7.57
C ASN A 56 -7.81 2.25 -6.61
N ALA A 57 -7.73 1.83 -5.34
CA ALA A 57 -8.67 2.25 -4.31
C ALA A 57 -8.71 3.77 -4.17
N GLY A 58 -7.56 4.44 -4.22
CA GLY A 58 -7.45 5.90 -4.05
C GLY A 58 -8.13 6.73 -5.13
N ASN A 59 -8.42 6.15 -6.30
CA ASN A 59 -9.23 6.84 -7.32
C ASN A 59 -10.70 7.04 -6.88
N TYR A 60 -11.18 6.25 -5.92
CA TYR A 60 -12.57 6.22 -5.46
C TYR A 60 -12.70 6.52 -3.96
N HIS A 61 -11.70 6.12 -3.16
CA HIS A 61 -11.68 6.17 -1.70
C HIS A 61 -10.38 6.84 -1.19
N SER A 62 -10.12 8.08 -1.62
CA SER A 62 -8.84 8.75 -1.35
C SER A 62 -8.57 8.92 0.15
N GLU A 63 -9.56 9.30 0.95
CA GLU A 63 -9.44 9.46 2.40
C GLU A 63 -9.05 8.15 3.11
N PHE A 64 -9.66 7.03 2.70
CA PHE A 64 -9.30 5.70 3.21
C PHE A 64 -7.82 5.40 2.96
N VAL A 65 -7.35 5.61 1.73
CA VAL A 65 -5.95 5.34 1.35
C VAL A 65 -4.99 6.24 2.10
N LEU A 66 -5.32 7.53 2.26
CA LEU A 66 -4.53 8.47 3.05
C LEU A 66 -4.44 8.02 4.52
N LYS A 67 -5.54 7.60 5.13
CA LYS A 67 -5.57 7.08 6.51
C LYS A 67 -4.72 5.83 6.68
N VAL A 68 -4.83 4.86 5.77
CA VAL A 68 -4.00 3.64 5.78
C VAL A 68 -2.52 3.99 5.67
N CYS A 69 -2.15 4.81 4.69
CA CYS A 69 -0.76 5.21 4.47
C CYS A 69 -0.20 6.04 5.64
N ALA A 70 -0.99 6.95 6.21
CA ALA A 70 -0.60 7.71 7.39
C ALA A 70 -0.34 6.80 8.60
N ASN A 71 -1.18 5.78 8.81
CA ASN A 71 -0.96 4.80 9.87
C ASN A 71 0.31 3.97 9.63
N TRP A 72 0.54 3.52 8.40
CA TRP A 72 1.74 2.76 8.05
C TRP A 72 3.02 3.60 8.16
N ALA A 73 2.95 4.89 7.86
CA ALA A 73 4.08 5.83 7.95
C ALA A 73 4.56 6.09 9.38
N LYS A 74 3.82 5.64 10.42
CA LYS A 74 4.29 5.64 11.81
C LYS A 74 5.37 4.60 12.07
N GLY A 75 5.44 3.55 11.27
CA GLY A 75 6.47 2.53 11.36
C GLY A 75 7.78 2.94 10.66
N LYS A 76 8.90 2.37 11.09
CA LYS A 76 10.23 2.62 10.51
C LYS A 76 10.68 1.44 9.64
N ASN A 77 10.06 1.27 8.47
CA ASN A 77 10.42 0.21 7.52
C ASN A 77 10.52 0.79 6.09
N ALA A 78 11.69 0.63 5.47
CA ALA A 78 12.00 1.20 4.15
C ALA A 78 11.11 0.63 3.04
N ASP A 79 10.78 -0.66 3.12
CA ASP A 79 9.89 -1.33 2.15
C ASP A 79 8.47 -0.77 2.21
N THR A 80 7.96 -0.55 3.42
CA THR A 80 6.66 0.08 3.66
C THR A 80 6.67 1.54 3.19
N ALA A 81 7.74 2.29 3.48
CA ALA A 81 7.90 3.67 3.00
C ALA A 81 7.90 3.75 1.47
N TRP A 82 8.55 2.79 0.80
CA TRP A 82 8.52 2.67 -0.65
C TRP A 82 7.09 2.44 -1.17
N VAL A 83 6.33 1.52 -0.56
CA VAL A 83 4.93 1.24 -0.91
C VAL A 83 4.06 2.48 -0.75
N ILE A 84 4.19 3.21 0.36
CA ILE A 84 3.44 4.44 0.63
C ILE A 84 3.71 5.49 -0.46
N LYS A 85 4.99 5.72 -0.79
CA LYS A 85 5.38 6.70 -1.80
C LYS A 85 4.78 6.34 -3.17
N ASP A 86 4.84 5.07 -3.57
CA ASP A 86 4.32 4.61 -4.86
C ASP A 86 2.77 4.61 -4.90
N ALA A 87 2.12 4.27 -3.79
CA ALA A 87 0.65 4.28 -3.66
C ALA A 87 0.08 5.70 -3.81
N LEU A 88 0.70 6.69 -3.15
CA LEU A 88 0.21 8.07 -3.08
C LEU A 88 0.60 8.95 -4.28
N ARG A 89 1.42 8.45 -5.23
CA ARG A 89 1.99 9.28 -6.31
C ARG A 89 0.96 10.04 -7.15
N LYS A 90 -0.23 9.44 -7.38
CA LYS A 90 -1.33 10.09 -8.11
C LYS A 90 -2.19 10.98 -7.20
N LEU A 91 -2.34 10.60 -5.92
CA LEU A 91 -3.07 11.41 -4.94
C LEU A 91 -2.36 12.72 -4.62
N LYS A 92 -1.04 12.80 -4.81
CA LYS A 92 -0.28 14.05 -4.61
C LYS A 92 -0.84 15.24 -5.39
N ALA A 93 -1.41 15.02 -6.58
CA ALA A 93 -2.02 16.10 -7.37
C ALA A 93 -3.32 16.64 -6.76
N LYS A 94 -4.05 15.82 -6.00
CA LYS A 94 -5.33 16.18 -5.38
C LYS A 94 -5.22 16.53 -3.88
N HIS A 95 -4.28 15.90 -3.19
CA HIS A 95 -4.06 16.00 -1.74
C HIS A 95 -2.58 16.28 -1.42
N PRO A 96 -1.99 17.39 -1.92
CA PRO A 96 -0.56 17.64 -1.81
C PRO A 96 -0.09 17.79 -0.37
N LYS A 97 -0.88 18.41 0.51
CA LYS A 97 -0.51 18.68 1.92
C LYS A 97 -0.48 17.39 2.74
N GLU A 98 -1.50 16.55 2.58
CA GLU A 98 -1.63 15.26 3.28
C GLU A 98 -0.53 14.30 2.83
N VAL A 99 -0.29 14.20 1.52
CA VAL A 99 0.76 13.34 0.98
C VAL A 99 2.15 13.81 1.43
N ALA A 100 2.41 15.12 1.47
CA ALA A 100 3.67 15.66 1.99
C ALA A 100 3.87 15.28 3.46
N LYS A 101 2.84 15.47 4.31
CA LYS A 101 2.89 15.12 5.74
C LYS A 101 3.20 13.63 5.94
N ILE A 102 2.51 12.74 5.22
CA ILE A 102 2.69 11.28 5.33
C ILE A 102 4.08 10.85 4.85
N THR A 103 4.57 11.42 3.75
CA THR A 103 5.88 11.03 3.20
C THR A 103 7.07 11.65 3.94
N ALA A 104 6.85 12.71 4.73
CA ALA A 104 7.85 13.29 5.62
C ALA A 104 8.03 12.45 6.90
N SER A 105 6.94 11.95 7.50
CA SER A 105 7.02 11.15 8.72
C SER A 105 7.82 9.85 8.55
N GLY A 106 7.82 9.27 7.34
CA GLY A 106 8.60 8.07 7.02
C GLY A 106 10.10 8.30 6.77
N ARG A 107 10.59 9.55 6.77
CA ARG A 107 12.02 9.87 6.54
C ARG A 107 12.84 10.07 7.81
N SER A 108 12.25 9.89 8.99
CA SER A 108 12.99 10.06 10.24
C SER A 108 13.86 8.83 10.53
N SER A 109 15.03 8.80 9.90
CA SER A 109 16.19 7.97 10.25
C SER A 109 17.43 8.72 9.75
N THR A 110 18.08 9.44 10.67
CA THR A 110 19.50 9.80 10.57
C THR A 110 20.30 8.65 11.15
#